data_AF-A0A7S1H172-F1
#
_entry.id   AF-A0A7S1H172-F1
#
_cell.length_a   1.000
_cell.length_b   1.000
_cell.length_c   1.000
_cell.angle_alpha   90.00
_cell.angle_beta   90.00
_cell.angle_gamma   90.00
#
_symmetry.space_group_name_H-M   'P 1'
#
loop_
_entity.id
_entity.type
_entity.pdbx_description
1 polymer ?
#
loop_
_entity_poly.entity_id
_entity_poly.type
_entity_poly.pdbx_seq_one_letter_code
_entity_poly.pdbx_strand_id
1 'polypeptide(L)'
;EMFDAKYVATAMSLCMQVNWGCNFIVSLGWPFMNQLLGSYSFVPFAIVLAFAFFYSLFILPETQGTTPEALAADLVRRNSRSIVYEPNSNENPGAIDEEWRKAMEQLMKEEQEEMQTGNFNYGFQSVQAQGNQE
;
A
#
# COMPACT_ATOMS: atom_id res chain seq x y z
N GLU A 1 -0.45 -5.71 5.69
CA GLU A 1 -1.36 -6.20 4.62
C GLU A 1 -2.39 -5.18 4.16
N MET A 2 -2.67 -4.10 4.91
CA MET A 2 -3.66 -3.09 4.53
C MET A 2 -3.11 -1.90 3.71
N PHE A 3 -1.78 -1.78 3.58
CA PHE A 3 -1.12 -0.64 2.94
C PHE A 3 -0.25 -1.10 1.79
N ASP A 4 -0.24 -0.29 0.71
CA ASP A 4 0.62 -0.50 -0.45
C ASP A 4 2.11 -0.34 -0.07
N ALA A 5 3.01 -1.07 -0.73
CA ALA A 5 4.41 -1.25 -0.30
C ALA A 5 5.15 0.08 -0.07
N LYS A 6 4.81 1.11 -0.86
CA LYS A 6 5.32 2.48 -0.72
C LYS A 6 5.03 3.14 0.63
N TYR A 7 3.91 2.81 1.26
CA TYR A 7 3.42 3.47 2.47
C TYR A 7 3.51 2.58 3.72
N VAL A 8 3.77 1.28 3.57
CA VAL A 8 3.88 0.33 4.71
C VAL A 8 4.86 0.83 5.76
N ALA A 9 6.05 1.27 5.36
CA ALA A 9 7.09 1.71 6.30
C ALA A 9 6.65 2.93 7.13
N THR A 10 6.03 3.92 6.46
CA THR A 10 5.53 5.14 7.13
C THR A 10 4.31 4.87 8.01
N ALA A 11 3.38 4.04 7.54
CA ALA A 11 2.22 3.65 8.32
C ALA A 11 2.62 2.85 9.57
N MET A 12 3.57 1.93 9.44
CA MET A 12 4.10 1.15 10.56
C MET A 12 4.86 2.03 11.57
N SER A 13 5.68 2.97 11.11
CA SER A 13 6.40 3.87 12.02
C SER A 13 5.46 4.80 12.79
N LEU A 14 4.39 5.27 12.17
CA LEU A 14 3.35 6.04 12.85
C LEU A 14 2.59 5.17 13.86
N CYS A 15 2.22 3.94 13.47
CA CYS A 15 1.53 3.00 14.35
C CYS A 15 2.36 2.69 15.61
N MET A 16 3.68 2.48 15.44
CA MET A 16 4.61 2.31 16.56
C MET A 16 4.67 3.55 17.46
N GLN A 17 4.79 4.75 16.89
CA GLN A 17 4.83 5.99 17.67
C GLN A 17 3.54 6.20 18.47
N VAL A 18 2.39 5.93 17.87
CA VAL A 18 1.09 6.01 18.56
C VAL A 18 1.02 4.98 19.69
N ASN A 19 1.45 3.74 19.47
CA ASN A 19 1.47 2.70 20.50
C ASN A 19 2.30 3.12 21.71
N TRP A 20 3.56 3.52 21.49
CA TRP A 20 4.44 3.97 22.57
C TRP A 20 3.94 5.27 23.22
N GLY A 21 3.38 6.19 22.44
CA GLY A 21 2.78 7.43 22.94
C GLY A 21 1.57 7.17 23.86
N CYS A 22 0.68 6.25 23.48
CA CYS A 22 -0.45 5.84 24.31
C CYS A 22 0.03 5.23 25.63
N ASN A 23 1.05 4.35 25.60
CA ASN A 23 1.62 3.77 26.81
C ASN A 23 2.22 4.84 27.74
N PHE A 24 2.89 5.85 27.16
CA PHE A 24 3.44 6.97 27.92
C PHE A 24 2.34 7.82 28.57
N ILE A 25 1.29 8.17 27.82
CA ILE A 25 0.15 8.94 28.32
C ILE A 25 -0.57 8.19 29.45
N VAL A 26 -0.80 6.89 29.29
CA VAL A 26 -1.41 6.06 30.34
C VAL A 26 -0.54 6.01 31.59
N SER A 27 0.78 5.86 31.42
CA SER A 27 1.73 5.84 32.53
C SER A 27 1.75 7.17 33.30
N LEU A 28 1.68 8.30 32.60
CA LEU A 28 1.57 9.63 33.23
C LEU A 28 0.19 9.90 33.83
N GLY A 29 -0.87 9.36 33.24
CA GLY A 29 -2.26 9.52 33.69
C GLY A 29 -2.63 8.63 34.87
N TRP A 30 -1.94 7.50 35.06
CA TRP A 30 -2.21 6.54 36.13
C TRP A 30 -2.25 7.14 37.54
N PRO A 31 -1.31 8.01 37.97
CA PRO A 31 -1.37 8.65 39.28
C PRO A 31 -2.63 9.51 39.47
N PHE A 32 -3.05 10.24 38.43
CA PHE A 32 -4.25 11.08 38.45
C PHE A 32 -5.53 10.23 38.50
N MET A 33 -5.60 9.16 37.69
CA MET A 33 -6.74 8.24 37.71
C MET A 33 -6.88 7.55 39.06
N ASN A 34 -5.76 7.06 39.62
CA ASN A 34 -5.78 6.34 40.89
C ASN A 34 -6.20 7.26 42.06
N GLN A 35 -5.83 8.54 42.03
CA GLN A 35 -6.24 9.51 43.07
C GLN A 35 -7.71 9.94 42.95
N LEU A 36 -8.23 10.18 41.74
CA LEU A 36 -9.60 10.68 41.57
C LEU A 36 -10.66 9.58 41.61
N LEU A 37 -10.38 8.40 41.05
CA LEU A 37 -11.39 7.37 40.80
C LEU A 37 -11.23 6.09 41.64
N GLY A 38 -10.03 5.82 42.19
CA GLY A 38 -9.78 4.60 42.97
C GLY A 38 -10.21 3.33 42.22
N SER A 39 -11.27 2.66 42.70
CA SER A 39 -11.81 1.44 42.07
C SER A 39 -12.44 1.65 40.68
N TYR A 40 -12.84 2.87 40.32
CA TYR A 40 -13.40 3.20 39.00
C TYR A 40 -12.34 3.55 37.94
N SER A 41 -11.05 3.43 38.26
CA SER A 41 -9.94 3.75 37.34
C SER A 41 -9.93 2.88 36.07
N PHE A 42 -10.70 1.80 36.03
CA PHE A 42 -10.88 0.94 34.85
C PHE A 42 -11.88 1.48 33.82
N VAL A 43 -12.77 2.41 34.21
CA VAL A 43 -13.81 2.96 33.33
C VAL A 43 -13.25 3.65 32.08
N PRO A 44 -12.19 4.49 32.15
CA PRO A 44 -11.60 5.09 30.95
C PRO A 44 -11.11 4.05 29.93
N PHE A 45 -10.52 2.95 30.39
CA PHE A 45 -10.09 1.86 29.52
C PHE A 45 -11.27 1.16 28.86
N ALA A 46 -12.36 0.95 29.60
CA ALA A 46 -13.60 0.37 29.06
C ALA A 46 -14.22 1.26 27.96
N ILE A 47 -14.15 2.59 28.11
CA ILE A 47 -14.62 3.54 27.08
C ILE A 47 -13.77 3.42 25.82
N VAL A 48 -12.43 3.42 25.94
CA VAL A 48 -11.52 3.28 24.79
C VAL A 48 -11.73 1.95 24.09
N LEU A 49 -11.90 0.85 24.85
CA LEU A 49 -12.22 -0.47 24.32
C LEU A 49 -13.55 -0.49 23.57
N ALA A 50 -14.60 0.11 24.13
CA ALA A 50 -15.89 0.19 23.47
C ALA A 50 -15.79 0.97 22.15
N PHE A 51 -15.08 2.10 22.14
CA PHE A 51 -14.82 2.87 20.92
C PHE A 51 -14.06 2.04 19.88
N ALA A 52 -12.97 1.37 20.27
CA ALA A 52 -12.20 0.52 19.37
C ALA A 52 -13.04 -0.64 18.82
N PHE A 53 -13.90 -1.22 19.65
CA PHE A 53 -14.81 -2.28 19.27
C PHE A 53 -15.83 -1.81 18.22
N PHE A 54 -16.55 -0.71 18.48
CA PHE A 54 -17.47 -0.16 17.49
C PHE A 54 -16.76 0.31 16.22
N TYR A 55 -15.58 0.90 16.34
CA TYR A 55 -14.75 1.25 15.19
C TYR A 55 -14.43 0.02 14.35
N SER A 56 -14.00 -1.09 14.97
CA SER A 56 -13.71 -2.32 14.25
C SER A 56 -14.94 -2.92 13.56
N LEU A 57 -16.14 -2.76 14.12
CA LEU A 57 -17.36 -3.31 13.54
C LEU A 57 -17.89 -2.49 12.36
N PHE A 58 -17.82 -1.16 12.43
CA PHE A 58 -18.41 -0.29 11.41
C PHE A 58 -17.42 0.15 10.33
N ILE A 59 -16.13 0.27 10.67
CA ILE A 59 -15.11 0.91 9.83
C ILE A 59 -14.09 -0.09 9.28
N LEU A 60 -13.91 -1.25 9.92
CA LEU A 60 -13.19 -2.36 9.29
C LEU A 60 -14.19 -3.19 8.47
N PRO A 61 -14.31 -2.99 7.15
CA PRO A 61 -14.90 -4.02 6.31
C PRO A 61 -14.03 -5.27 6.48
N GLU A 62 -14.66 -6.41 6.79
CA GLU A 62 -14.06 -7.74 6.87
C GLU A 62 -12.86 -7.88 5.92
N THR A 63 -11.65 -7.72 6.44
CA THR A 63 -10.39 -7.93 5.71
C THR A 63 -9.97 -9.39 5.75
N GLN A 64 -10.76 -10.28 6.38
CA GLN A 64 -10.49 -11.72 6.34
C GLN A 64 -10.86 -12.29 4.95
N GLY A 65 -9.82 -12.57 4.16
CA GLY A 65 -9.92 -13.54 3.06
C GLY A 65 -9.74 -13.00 1.65
N THR A 66 -9.48 -11.70 1.46
CA THR A 66 -9.08 -11.19 0.14
C THR A 66 -7.58 -10.98 0.13
N THR A 67 -6.86 -11.81 -0.63
CA THR A 67 -5.41 -11.71 -0.80
C THR A 67 -5.00 -10.31 -1.24
N PRO A 68 -3.82 -9.81 -0.82
CA PRO A 68 -3.34 -8.49 -1.20
C PRO A 68 -3.31 -8.28 -2.72
N GLU A 69 -3.11 -9.33 -3.53
CA GLU A 69 -3.24 -9.24 -4.99
C GLU A 69 -4.65 -8.86 -5.46
N ALA A 70 -5.71 -9.37 -4.83
CA ALA A 70 -7.08 -9.08 -5.23
C ALA A 70 -7.49 -7.64 -4.85
N LEU A 71 -6.95 -7.10 -3.75
CA LEU A 71 -7.13 -5.70 -3.39
C LEU A 71 -6.36 -4.77 -4.34
N ALA A 72 -5.11 -5.12 -4.68
CA ALA A 72 -4.32 -4.39 -5.68
C ALA A 72 -4.99 -4.42 -7.06
N ALA A 73 -5.52 -5.57 -7.47
CA ALA A 73 -6.25 -5.72 -8.72
C ALA A 73 -7.54 -4.87 -8.75
N ASP A 74 -8.28 -4.80 -7.64
CA ASP A 74 -9.49 -3.95 -7.56
C ASP A 74 -9.13 -2.45 -7.57
N LEU A 75 -8.01 -2.05 -6.96
CA LEU A 75 -7.50 -0.68 -7.02
C LEU A 75 -7.02 -0.30 -8.42
N VAL A 76 -6.30 -1.17 -9.12
CA VAL A 76 -5.89 -0.97 -10.53
C VAL A 76 -7.11 -0.92 -11.45
N ARG A 77 -8.12 -1.77 -11.21
CA ARG A 77 -9.38 -1.74 -11.97
C ARG A 77 -10.17 -0.44 -11.73
N ARG A 78 -10.12 0.11 -10.52
CA ARG A 78 -10.73 1.40 -10.20
C ARG A 78 -9.95 2.57 -10.82
N ASN A 79 -8.61 2.52 -10.81
CA ASN A 79 -7.75 3.55 -11.38
C ASN A 79 -7.75 3.58 -12.92
N SER A 80 -7.88 2.43 -13.58
CA SER A 80 -7.99 2.35 -15.05
C SER A 80 -9.28 2.95 -15.60
N ARG A 81 -10.35 3.05 -14.79
CA ARG A 81 -11.55 3.82 -15.16
C ARG A 81 -11.37 5.33 -15.10
N SER A 82 -10.36 5.83 -14.39
CA SER A 82 -10.07 7.28 -14.30
C SER A 82 -9.01 7.77 -15.28
N ILE A 83 -8.31 6.87 -15.99
CA ILE A 83 -7.52 7.29 -17.15
C ILE A 83 -8.47 7.49 -18.32
N VAL A 84 -9.01 8.71 -18.42
CA VAL A 84 -9.55 9.23 -19.66
C VAL A 84 -8.36 9.32 -20.61
N TYR A 85 -8.28 8.42 -21.59
CA TYR A 85 -7.46 8.67 -22.77
C TYR A 85 -8.02 9.94 -23.38
N GLU A 86 -7.33 11.06 -23.17
CA GLU A 86 -7.64 12.31 -23.85
C GLU A 86 -6.95 12.20 -25.21
N PRO A 87 -7.68 11.88 -26.30
CA PRO A 87 -7.08 11.95 -27.62
C PRO A 87 -6.64 13.41 -27.82
N ASN A 88 -5.38 13.62 -28.15
CA ASN A 88 -4.87 14.94 -28.46
C ASN A 88 -5.61 15.46 -29.70
N SER A 89 -6.70 16.20 -29.51
CA SER A 89 -7.61 16.61 -30.59
C SER A 89 -7.04 17.69 -31.49
N ASN A 90 -5.83 18.19 -31.18
CA ASN A 90 -5.15 19.23 -31.95
C ASN A 90 -4.07 18.68 -32.90
N GLU A 91 -3.85 17.37 -32.94
CA GLU A 91 -2.88 16.76 -33.85
C GLU A 91 -3.55 16.15 -35.09
N ASN A 92 -2.95 16.47 -36.24
CA ASN A 92 -3.29 15.92 -37.54
C ASN A 92 -3.42 14.39 -37.44
N PRO A 93 -4.52 13.74 -37.87
CA PRO A 93 -4.76 12.31 -37.63
C PRO A 93 -3.63 11.37 -38.06
N GLY A 94 -2.78 11.79 -39.00
CA GLY A 94 -1.58 11.05 -39.43
C GLY A 94 -0.36 11.19 -38.53
N ALA A 95 -0.33 12.14 -37.59
CA ALA A 95 0.76 12.32 -36.63
C ALA A 95 0.78 11.18 -35.60
N ILE A 96 -0.39 10.72 -35.16
CA ILE A 96 -0.53 9.58 -34.24
C ILE A 96 0.09 8.32 -34.87
N ASP A 97 -0.23 8.03 -36.14
CA ASP A 97 0.32 6.87 -36.88
C ASP A 97 1.85 6.93 -37.00
N GLU A 98 2.40 8.13 -37.20
CA GLU A 98 3.84 8.37 -37.29
C GLU A 98 4.57 8.22 -35.95
N GLU A 99 3.95 8.67 -34.85
CA GLU A 99 4.52 8.49 -33.50
C GLU A 99 4.57 7.01 -33.11
N TRP A 100 3.51 6.24 -33.37
CA TRP A 100 3.50 4.80 -33.12
C TRP A 100 4.51 4.05 -33.99
N ARG A 101 4.67 4.45 -35.26
CA ARG A 101 5.68 3.88 -36.16
C ARG A 101 7.10 4.12 -35.63
N LYS A 102 7.41 5.35 -35.21
CA LYS A 102 8.71 5.71 -34.62
C LYS A 102 8.95 4.98 -33.30
N ALA A 103 7.95 4.91 -32.44
CA ALA A 103 8.03 4.17 -31.18
C ALA A 103 8.29 2.68 -31.41
N MET A 104 7.63 2.06 -32.39
CA MET A 104 7.88 0.65 -32.76
C MET A 104 9.27 0.44 -33.36
N GLU A 105 9.74 1.33 -34.22
CA GLU A 105 11.11 1.28 -34.74
C GLU A 105 12.16 1.39 -33.63
N GLN A 106 11.90 2.22 -32.62
CA GLN A 106 12.77 2.36 -31.46
C GLN A 106 12.81 1.08 -30.63
N LEU A 107 11.65 0.50 -30.32
CA LEU A 107 11.57 -0.77 -29.58
C LEU A 107 12.26 -1.90 -30.34
N MET A 108 12.10 -2.00 -31.66
CA MET A 108 12.82 -3.02 -32.45
C MET A 108 14.34 -2.83 -32.44
N LYS A 109 14.83 -1.58 -32.41
CA LYS A 109 16.27 -1.32 -32.28
C LYS A 109 16.79 -1.71 -30.90
N GLU A 110 16.05 -1.35 -29.86
CA GLU A 110 16.36 -1.73 -28.48
C GLU A 110 16.38 -3.26 -28.33
N GLU A 111 15.37 -3.96 -28.85
CA GLU A 111 15.33 -5.44 -28.86
C GLU A 111 16.51 -6.03 -29.65
N GLN A 112 16.92 -5.43 -30.78
CA GLN A 112 18.09 -5.86 -31.54
C GLN A 112 19.41 -5.62 -30.80
N GLU A 113 19.53 -4.53 -30.06
CA GLU A 113 20.69 -4.23 -29.22
C GLU A 113 20.77 -5.17 -28.02
N GLU A 114 19.64 -5.46 -27.39
CA GLU A 114 19.52 -6.48 -26.33
C GLU A 114 19.84 -7.87 -26.86
N MET A 115 19.39 -8.22 -28.07
CA MET A 115 19.74 -9.47 -28.75
C MET A 115 21.24 -9.61 -29.02
N GLN A 116 21.90 -8.53 -29.39
CA GLN A 116 23.34 -8.52 -29.66
C GLN A 116 24.19 -8.54 -28.38
N THR A 117 23.71 -7.90 -27.32
CA THR A 117 24.40 -7.88 -26.02
C THR A 117 24.13 -9.11 -25.17
N GLY A 118 23.14 -9.94 -25.54
CA GLY A 118 22.80 -11.20 -24.87
C GLY A 118 22.24 -11.03 -23.46
N ASN A 119 21.85 -9.81 -23.08
CA ASN A 119 21.36 -9.47 -21.75
C ASN A 119 19.83 -9.45 -21.73
N PHE A 120 19.21 -10.60 -21.97
CA PHE A 120 17.75 -10.73 -21.94
C PHE A 120 17.27 -10.88 -20.50
N ASN A 121 16.64 -9.83 -19.96
CA ASN A 121 15.96 -9.89 -18.67
C ASN A 121 14.44 -9.91 -18.89
N TYR A 122 13.84 -11.10 -18.88
CA TYR A 122 12.39 -11.31 -19.05
C TYR A 122 11.54 -10.86 -17.83
N GLY A 123 12.09 -10.05 -16.92
CA GLY A 123 11.38 -9.44 -15.81
C GLY A 123 10.90 -10.42 -14.73
N PHE A 124 11.29 -11.70 -14.79
CA PHE A 124 10.94 -12.70 -13.78
C PHE A 124 12.19 -13.11 -12.98
N GLN A 125 12.31 -12.57 -11.76
CA GLN A 125 13.25 -13.11 -10.76
C GLN A 125 12.56 -14.24 -10.00
N SER A 126 13.08 -15.46 -10.08
CA SER A 126 12.63 -16.55 -9.20
C SER A 126 12.98 -16.21 -7.75
N VAL A 127 12.00 -16.30 -6.85
CA VAL A 127 12.21 -16.18 -5.39
C VAL A 127 13.27 -17.21 -4.98
N GLN A 128 14.47 -16.76 -4.63
CA GLN A 128 15.48 -17.63 -4.04
C GLN A 128 15.00 -18.00 -2.64
N ALA A 129 14.65 -19.28 -2.45
CA ALA A 129 14.51 -19.83 -1.12
C ALA A 129 15.86 -19.68 -0.41
N GLN A 130 15.91 -18.89 0.67
CA GLN A 130 16.97 -18.94 1.66
C GLN A 130 16.98 -20.35 2.26
N GLY A 131 17.76 -21.23 1.64
CA GLY A 131 18.17 -22.50 2.21
C GLY A 131 19.32 -22.25 3.18
N ASN A 132 19.04 -22.50 4.45
CA ASN A 132 19.96 -22.62 5.58
C ASN A 132 21.42 -22.94 5.17
N GLN A 133 22.35 -22.11 5.64
CA GLN A 133 23.69 -22.57 6.00
C GLN A 133 23.79 -22.55 7.52
N GLU A 134 24.13 -23.71 8.05
CA GLU A 134 24.44 -24.02 9.45
C GLU A 134 25.59 -23.17 10.00
#